data_AF-A0A558RDH4-F1
#
_entry.id   AF-A0A558RDH4-F1
#
_cell.length_a   1.000
_cell.length_b   1.000
_cell.length_c   1.000
_cell.angle_alpha   90.00
_cell.angle_beta   90.00
_cell.angle_gamma   90.00
#
_symmetry.space_group_name_H-M   'P 1'
#
loop_
_entity.id
_entity.type
_entity.pdbx_description
1 polymer ?
#
loop_
_entity_poly.entity_id
_entity_poly.type
_entity_poly.pdbx_seq_one_letter_code
_entity_poly.pdbx_strand_id
1 'polypeptide(L)'
;MLLIPQLPAKPANLRVRVWRRLQAIGAAPLKNAVHALPARDGTRTLFEDLRAEIIVGGGEALILQARFVQGMTDAELRAVFDAARDADYEELAREALTVAEAEYVAAVEVRRLRKRLDDISSIDFFGAHGRQATDSAIARVEGRVGQHPDVTGPGAPALTFTDLKSRIWTTRRHVHVDRIASAWLIRRFIDPDATFKFVDGKGYVPDPGELRFDMADAEFTHEGERCTFETLVYRTGLDGDHALIALAEIVHDLDIADDKFGRAETAGIAALINGLCAGTDDDGERIAQGSGALDGFYAHFTKRRRI
;
A
#
# COMPACT_ATOMS: atom_id res chain seq x y z
N MET A 1 -5.18 -34.68 10.32
CA MET A 1 -6.06 -34.67 11.51
C MET A 1 -7.46 -34.33 11.07
N LEU A 2 -8.47 -34.85 11.76
CA LEU A 2 -9.88 -34.62 11.48
C LEU A 2 -10.56 -34.02 12.70
N LEU A 3 -11.46 -33.06 12.47
CA LEU A 3 -12.40 -32.51 13.44
C LEU A 3 -13.81 -32.91 13.01
N ILE A 4 -14.58 -33.48 13.94
CA ILE A 4 -15.99 -33.85 13.76
C ILE A 4 -16.80 -33.08 14.81
N PRO A 5 -17.35 -31.90 14.46
CA PRO A 5 -18.19 -31.11 15.33
C PRO A 5 -19.66 -31.52 15.21
N GLN A 6 -20.34 -31.57 16.35
CA GLN A 6 -21.79 -31.69 16.48
C GLN A 6 -22.31 -30.42 17.15
N LEU A 7 -22.97 -29.57 16.36
CA LEU A 7 -23.42 -28.26 16.81
C LEU A 7 -24.92 -28.29 17.16
N PRO A 8 -25.35 -27.64 18.24
CA PRO A 8 -26.75 -27.62 18.65
C PRO A 8 -27.66 -26.93 17.63
N ALA A 9 -28.94 -27.29 17.66
CA ALA A 9 -29.95 -26.75 16.77
C ALA A 9 -30.18 -25.24 16.99
N LYS A 10 -29.98 -24.75 18.22
CA LYS A 10 -30.02 -23.34 18.59
C LYS A 10 -28.91 -23.07 19.61
N PRO A 11 -28.31 -21.86 19.62
CA PRO A 11 -28.53 -20.75 18.70
C PRO A 11 -27.78 -20.88 17.35
N ALA A 12 -28.32 -20.29 16.28
CA ALA A 12 -27.76 -20.39 14.93
C ALA A 12 -26.39 -19.66 14.75
N ASN A 13 -26.09 -18.70 15.62
CA ASN A 13 -24.85 -17.91 15.59
C ASN A 13 -23.59 -18.76 15.81
N LEU A 14 -23.67 -19.85 16.57
CA LEU A 14 -22.54 -20.74 16.83
C LEU A 14 -22.08 -21.43 15.55
N ARG A 15 -23.01 -21.93 14.73
CA ARG A 15 -22.68 -22.64 13.48
C ARG A 15 -21.95 -21.75 12.48
N VAL A 16 -22.42 -20.51 12.33
CA VAL A 16 -21.78 -19.53 11.45
C VAL A 16 -20.38 -19.19 11.96
N ARG A 17 -20.21 -19.03 13.28
CA ARG A 17 -18.90 -18.75 13.89
C ARG A 17 -17.91 -19.88 13.68
N VAL A 18 -18.32 -21.12 13.97
CA VAL A 18 -17.50 -22.33 13.77
C VAL A 18 -17.12 -22.50 12.31
N TRP A 19 -18.08 -22.33 11.39
CA TRP A 19 -17.82 -22.39 9.95
C TRP A 19 -16.80 -21.33 9.52
N ARG A 20 -16.94 -20.07 9.95
CA ARG A 20 -15.94 -19.01 9.69
C ARG A 20 -14.58 -19.36 10.26
N ARG A 21 -14.52 -19.94 11.46
CA ARG A 21 -13.26 -20.35 12.09
C ARG A 21 -12.57 -21.48 11.32
N LEU A 22 -13.34 -22.45 10.81
CA LEU A 22 -12.85 -23.52 9.95
C LEU A 22 -12.25 -22.98 8.65
N GLN A 23 -12.91 -22.00 8.02
CA GLN A 23 -12.35 -21.34 6.83
C GLN A 23 -11.06 -20.59 7.16
N ALA A 24 -11.05 -19.84 8.28
CA ALA A 24 -9.90 -19.03 8.71
C ALA A 24 -8.64 -19.85 9.04
N ILE A 25 -8.79 -21.11 9.45
CA ILE A 25 -7.65 -22.01 9.71
C ILE A 25 -7.31 -22.90 8.51
N GLY A 26 -8.05 -22.76 7.39
CA GLY A 26 -7.86 -23.56 6.18
C GLY A 26 -8.31 -25.02 6.28
N ALA A 27 -9.30 -25.32 7.13
CA ALA A 27 -9.79 -26.67 7.27
C ALA A 27 -10.62 -27.10 6.04
N ALA A 28 -10.17 -28.13 5.33
CA ALA A 28 -10.86 -28.65 4.16
C ALA A 28 -12.06 -29.53 4.56
N PRO A 29 -13.25 -29.34 3.95
CA PRO A 29 -14.37 -30.25 4.16
C PRO A 29 -14.12 -31.57 3.43
N LEU A 30 -14.31 -32.70 4.13
CA LEU A 30 -14.23 -34.04 3.53
C LEU A 30 -15.62 -34.56 3.12
N LYS A 31 -16.45 -34.82 4.13
CA LYS A 31 -17.82 -35.35 3.95
C LYS A 31 -18.63 -35.02 5.19
N ASN A 32 -19.86 -34.56 5.01
CA ASN A 32 -20.74 -34.12 6.10
C ASN A 32 -20.03 -33.07 6.99
N ALA A 33 -20.04 -33.25 8.31
CA ALA A 33 -19.37 -32.38 9.27
C ALA A 33 -17.88 -32.71 9.48
N VAL A 34 -17.26 -33.56 8.66
CA VAL A 34 -15.85 -33.92 8.87
C VAL A 34 -14.96 -32.90 8.18
N HIS A 35 -14.12 -32.23 8.97
CA HIS A 35 -13.14 -31.24 8.50
C HIS A 35 -11.72 -31.74 8.72
N ALA A 36 -10.83 -31.50 7.75
CA ALA A 36 -9.46 -31.97 7.78
C ALA A 36 -8.47 -30.80 7.90
N LEU A 37 -7.38 -31.05 8.63
CA LEU A 37 -6.14 -30.28 8.54
C LEU A 37 -4.96 -31.24 8.36
N PRO A 38 -3.91 -30.84 7.62
CA PRO A 38 -2.67 -31.61 7.56
C PRO A 38 -2.08 -31.75 8.96
N ALA A 39 -1.50 -32.91 9.29
CA ALA A 39 -0.83 -33.08 10.58
C ALA A 39 0.53 -32.37 10.56
N ARG A 40 0.54 -31.09 10.95
CA ARG A 40 1.73 -30.23 11.06
C ARG A 40 1.80 -29.57 12.42
N ASP A 41 2.96 -29.04 12.77
CA ASP A 41 3.12 -28.23 13.98
C ASP A 41 2.11 -27.06 13.97
N GLY A 42 1.50 -26.78 15.13
CA GLY A 42 0.48 -25.73 15.30
C GLY A 42 -0.94 -26.11 14.84
N THR A 43 -1.12 -26.94 13.80
CA THR A 43 -2.47 -27.30 13.30
C THR A 43 -3.32 -28.05 14.33
N ARG A 44 -2.69 -28.76 15.28
CA ARG A 44 -3.40 -29.47 16.35
C ARG A 44 -4.05 -28.48 17.31
N THR A 45 -3.28 -27.49 17.72
CA THR A 45 -3.72 -26.40 18.61
C THR A 45 -4.90 -25.67 17.99
N LEU A 46 -4.88 -25.39 16.68
CA LEU A 46 -6.01 -24.77 15.98
C LEU A 46 -7.32 -25.56 16.13
N PHE A 47 -7.28 -26.89 16.02
CA PHE A 47 -8.45 -27.73 16.25
C PHE A 47 -8.81 -27.84 17.74
N GLU A 48 -7.84 -27.88 18.65
CA GLU A 48 -8.09 -27.90 20.10
C GLU A 48 -8.77 -26.62 20.58
N ASP A 49 -8.33 -25.46 20.12
CA ASP A 49 -8.92 -24.15 20.40
C ASP A 49 -10.36 -24.09 19.87
N LEU A 50 -10.56 -24.45 18.59
CA LEU A 50 -11.89 -24.50 17.99
C LEU A 50 -12.82 -25.48 18.72
N ARG A 51 -12.30 -26.64 19.14
CA ARG A 51 -13.06 -27.60 19.94
C ARG A 51 -13.47 -26.99 21.28
N ALA A 52 -12.59 -26.26 21.96
CA ALA A 52 -12.93 -25.58 23.21
C ALA A 52 -14.05 -24.55 22.99
N GLU A 53 -13.97 -23.75 21.93
CA GLU A 53 -15.04 -22.81 21.55
C GLU A 53 -16.39 -23.51 21.31
N ILE A 54 -16.37 -24.67 20.62
CA ILE A 54 -17.58 -25.46 20.34
C ILE A 54 -18.22 -25.97 21.63
N ILE A 55 -17.41 -26.48 22.57
CA ILE A 55 -17.90 -27.01 23.86
C ILE A 55 -18.51 -25.89 24.71
N VAL A 56 -17.85 -24.72 24.78
CA VAL A 56 -18.39 -23.54 25.47
C VAL A 56 -19.72 -23.09 24.85
N GLY A 57 -19.88 -23.25 23.54
CA GLY A 57 -21.13 -23.00 22.82
C GLY A 57 -22.24 -24.04 23.04
N GLY A 58 -22.00 -25.09 23.83
CA GLY A 58 -22.96 -26.18 24.06
C GLY A 58 -23.01 -27.22 22.94
N GLY A 59 -21.97 -27.30 22.11
CA GLY A 59 -21.77 -28.39 21.14
C GLY A 59 -20.79 -29.44 21.62
N GLU A 60 -20.59 -30.46 20.79
CA GLU A 60 -19.61 -31.52 20.99
C GLU A 60 -18.64 -31.54 19.81
N ALA A 61 -17.40 -31.97 20.04
CA ALA A 61 -16.42 -32.10 18.97
C ALA A 61 -15.37 -33.18 19.29
N LEU A 62 -15.09 -34.01 18.30
CA LEU A 62 -14.05 -35.03 18.33
C LEU A 62 -12.88 -34.63 17.43
N ILE A 63 -11.66 -34.74 17.94
CA ILE A 63 -10.43 -34.60 17.17
C ILE A 63 -9.78 -35.97 17.08
N LEU A 64 -9.44 -36.38 15.87
CA LEU A 64 -8.77 -37.65 15.61
C LEU A 64 -7.63 -37.51 14.61
N GLN A 65 -6.57 -38.27 14.83
CA GLN A 65 -5.52 -38.48 13.84
C GLN A 65 -5.82 -39.78 13.12
N ALA A 66 -6.03 -39.70 11.81
CA ALA A 66 -6.42 -40.84 10.99
C ALA A 66 -5.60 -40.88 9.70
N ARG A 67 -5.52 -42.08 9.12
CA ARG A 67 -5.03 -42.33 7.77
C ARG A 67 -6.18 -42.93 6.95
N PHE A 68 -6.27 -42.60 5.68
CA PHE A 68 -7.23 -43.28 4.80
C PHE A 68 -6.76 -44.71 4.55
N VAL A 69 -7.70 -45.65 4.62
CA VAL A 69 -7.44 -47.08 4.33
C VAL A 69 -8.02 -47.44 2.95
N GLN A 70 -9.20 -46.92 2.63
CA GLN A 70 -9.87 -47.02 1.32
C GLN A 70 -10.76 -45.79 1.10
N GLY A 71 -11.15 -45.55 -0.15
CA GLY A 71 -12.15 -44.54 -0.54
C GLY A 71 -11.56 -43.24 -1.09
N MET A 72 -10.68 -42.58 -0.32
CA MET A 72 -9.99 -41.36 -0.74
C MET A 72 -8.48 -41.55 -0.57
N THR A 73 -7.71 -41.16 -1.58
CA THR A 73 -6.25 -41.14 -1.56
C THR A 73 -5.72 -39.82 -0.98
N ASP A 74 -4.48 -39.83 -0.51
CA ASP A 74 -3.82 -38.60 -0.06
C ASP A 74 -3.71 -37.56 -1.18
N ALA A 75 -3.60 -38.00 -2.44
CA ALA A 75 -3.56 -37.11 -3.61
C ALA A 75 -4.91 -36.42 -3.84
N GLU A 76 -6.03 -37.16 -3.74
CA GLU A 76 -7.37 -36.57 -3.82
C GLU A 76 -7.63 -35.61 -2.66
N LEU A 77 -7.17 -35.93 -1.44
CA LEU A 77 -7.31 -35.00 -0.32
C LEU A 77 -6.51 -33.72 -0.56
N ARG A 78 -5.26 -33.82 -1.02
CA ARG A 78 -4.47 -32.64 -1.40
C ARG A 78 -5.20 -31.81 -2.44
N ALA A 79 -5.77 -32.44 -3.47
CA ALA A 79 -6.56 -31.76 -4.48
C ALA A 79 -7.78 -31.00 -3.90
N VAL A 80 -8.39 -31.48 -2.81
CA VAL A 80 -9.46 -30.73 -2.10
C VAL A 80 -8.92 -29.48 -1.40
N PHE A 81 -7.73 -29.57 -0.77
CA PHE A 81 -7.08 -28.39 -0.20
C PHE A 81 -6.66 -27.40 -1.28
N ASP A 82 -6.02 -27.89 -2.34
CA ASP A 82 -5.55 -27.08 -3.45
C ASP A 82 -6.72 -26.38 -4.13
N ALA A 83 -7.81 -27.08 -4.44
CA ALA A 83 -9.00 -26.48 -5.04
C ALA A 83 -9.65 -25.40 -4.14
N ALA A 84 -9.63 -25.57 -2.82
CA ALA A 84 -10.15 -24.55 -1.91
C ALA A 84 -9.27 -23.28 -1.92
N ARG A 85 -7.95 -23.45 -1.97
CA ARG A 85 -6.99 -22.34 -2.05
C ARG A 85 -6.95 -21.68 -3.42
N ASP A 86 -7.05 -22.45 -4.48
CA ASP A 86 -7.17 -21.95 -5.86
C ASP A 86 -8.39 -21.02 -5.97
N ALA A 87 -9.53 -21.39 -5.39
CA ALA A 87 -10.71 -20.53 -5.36
C ALA A 87 -10.48 -19.19 -4.63
N ASP A 88 -9.79 -19.21 -3.49
CA ASP A 88 -9.45 -18.00 -2.73
C ASP A 88 -8.47 -17.10 -3.53
N TYR A 89 -7.45 -17.71 -4.15
CA TYR A 89 -6.48 -17.01 -5.00
C TYR A 89 -7.14 -16.41 -6.25
N GLU A 90 -8.05 -17.14 -6.89
CA GLU A 90 -8.83 -16.65 -8.04
C GLU A 90 -9.70 -15.46 -7.67
N GLU A 91 -10.34 -15.48 -6.50
CA GLU A 91 -11.11 -14.33 -6.00
C GLU A 91 -10.21 -13.11 -5.79
N LEU A 92 -9.08 -13.29 -5.13
CA LEU A 92 -8.12 -12.21 -4.88
C LEU A 92 -7.51 -11.67 -6.18
N ALA A 93 -7.21 -12.54 -7.14
CA ALA A 93 -6.71 -12.14 -8.46
C ALA A 93 -7.75 -11.28 -9.19
N ARG A 94 -9.04 -11.65 -9.11
CA ARG A 94 -10.14 -10.87 -9.69
C ARG A 94 -10.26 -9.49 -9.05
N GLU A 95 -10.19 -9.42 -7.71
CA GLU A 95 -10.18 -8.15 -6.99
C GLU A 95 -8.99 -7.27 -7.40
N ALA A 96 -7.78 -7.84 -7.46
CA ALA A 96 -6.59 -7.13 -7.90
C ALA A 96 -6.74 -6.60 -9.34
N LEU A 97 -7.30 -7.39 -10.26
CA LEU A 97 -7.58 -6.93 -11.62
C LEU A 97 -8.58 -5.77 -11.65
N THR A 98 -9.65 -5.82 -10.86
CA THR A 98 -10.60 -4.69 -10.75
C THR A 98 -9.93 -3.43 -10.24
N VAL A 99 -9.07 -3.53 -9.22
CA VAL A 99 -8.27 -2.38 -8.74
C VAL A 99 -7.32 -1.90 -9.83
N ALA A 100 -6.69 -2.82 -10.56
CA ALA A 100 -5.80 -2.50 -11.68
C ALA A 100 -6.51 -1.91 -12.90
N GLU A 101 -7.84 -1.84 -12.93
CA GLU A 101 -8.65 -1.17 -13.96
C GLU A 101 -9.14 0.22 -13.50
N ALA A 102 -9.06 0.53 -12.21
CA ALA A 102 -9.43 1.84 -11.68
C ALA A 102 -8.61 2.97 -12.32
N GLU A 103 -9.19 4.16 -12.41
CA GLU A 103 -8.50 5.34 -12.95
C GLU A 103 -7.24 5.65 -12.12
N TYR A 104 -7.36 5.59 -10.79
CA TYR A 104 -6.26 5.76 -9.85
C TYR A 104 -6.15 4.56 -8.90
N VAL A 105 -4.92 4.19 -8.58
CA VAL A 105 -4.60 3.12 -7.62
C VAL A 105 -3.87 3.72 -6.42
N ALA A 106 -4.55 3.71 -5.26
CA ALA A 106 -3.98 4.15 -4.00
C ALA A 106 -3.05 3.09 -3.39
N ALA A 107 -1.96 3.52 -2.74
CA ALA A 107 -1.04 2.61 -2.05
C ALA A 107 -1.72 1.77 -0.94
N VAL A 108 -2.85 2.24 -0.38
CA VAL A 108 -3.62 1.49 0.62
C VAL A 108 -4.27 0.23 0.03
N GLU A 109 -4.67 0.27 -1.24
CA GLU A 109 -5.28 -0.88 -1.92
C GLU A 109 -4.25 -2.01 -2.10
N VAL A 110 -3.02 -1.67 -2.50
CA VAL A 110 -1.91 -2.63 -2.57
C VAL A 110 -1.63 -3.26 -1.22
N ARG A 111 -1.56 -2.46 -0.14
CA ARG A 111 -1.37 -2.99 1.21
C ARG A 111 -2.49 -3.95 1.63
N ARG A 112 -3.75 -3.63 1.26
CA ARG A 112 -4.90 -4.53 1.49
C ARG A 112 -4.73 -5.85 0.75
N LEU A 113 -4.42 -5.80 -0.55
CA LEU A 113 -4.25 -6.98 -1.39
C LEU A 113 -3.09 -7.87 -0.92
N ARG A 114 -1.93 -7.29 -0.59
CA ARG A 114 -0.78 -8.02 -0.04
C ARG A 114 -1.13 -8.71 1.28
N LYS A 115 -1.77 -7.99 2.20
CA LYS A 115 -2.21 -8.60 3.47
C LYS A 115 -3.14 -9.78 3.22
N ARG A 116 -4.09 -9.66 2.29
CA ARG A 116 -5.01 -10.74 1.94
C ARG A 116 -4.29 -11.92 1.28
N LEU A 117 -3.27 -11.68 0.46
CA LEU A 117 -2.40 -12.71 -0.10
C LEU A 117 -1.65 -13.47 1.00
N ASP A 118 -1.09 -12.75 1.97
CA ASP A 118 -0.38 -13.35 3.11
C ASP A 118 -1.32 -14.21 3.97
N ASP A 119 -2.54 -13.71 4.23
CA ASP A 119 -3.58 -14.44 4.95
C ASP A 119 -3.92 -15.76 4.25
N ILE A 120 -4.14 -15.76 2.92
CA ILE A 120 -4.40 -16.98 2.13
C ILE A 120 -3.18 -17.90 2.14
N SER A 121 -1.98 -17.36 1.92
CA SER A 121 -0.73 -18.13 1.88
C SER A 121 -0.44 -18.83 3.20
N SER A 122 -0.84 -18.24 4.33
CA SER A 122 -0.65 -18.83 5.67
C SER A 122 -1.41 -20.13 5.88
N ILE A 123 -2.50 -20.33 5.12
CA ILE A 123 -3.37 -21.51 5.17
C ILE A 123 -3.31 -22.34 3.88
N ASP A 124 -2.36 -22.02 3.00
CA ASP A 124 -2.01 -22.82 1.83
C ASP A 124 -0.97 -23.86 2.21
N PHE A 125 -1.45 -25.05 2.54
CA PHE A 125 -0.57 -26.09 3.04
C PHE A 125 0.24 -26.78 1.94
N PHE A 126 -0.25 -26.82 0.70
CA PHE A 126 0.30 -27.68 -0.35
C PHE A 126 0.83 -26.93 -1.57
N GLY A 127 0.65 -25.62 -1.63
CA GLY A 127 1.16 -24.76 -2.69
C GLY A 127 0.23 -24.79 -3.90
N ALA A 128 -0.97 -24.25 -3.73
CA ALA A 128 -1.98 -24.25 -4.78
C ALA A 128 -1.55 -23.42 -6.00
N HIS A 129 -2.04 -23.80 -7.18
CA HIS A 129 -1.56 -23.27 -8.46
C HIS A 129 -1.95 -21.81 -8.69
N GLY A 130 -3.07 -21.36 -8.13
CA GLY A 130 -3.63 -20.02 -8.31
C GLY A 130 -2.72 -18.88 -7.84
N ARG A 131 -1.77 -19.16 -6.92
CA ARG A 131 -0.87 -18.16 -6.34
C ARG A 131 -0.11 -17.35 -7.39
N GLN A 132 0.41 -18.00 -8.43
CA GLN A 132 1.21 -17.31 -9.46
C GLN A 132 0.38 -16.27 -10.24
N ALA A 133 -0.88 -16.59 -10.56
CA ALA A 133 -1.78 -15.68 -11.24
C ALA A 133 -2.14 -14.48 -10.33
N THR A 134 -2.36 -14.74 -9.05
CA THR A 134 -2.63 -13.70 -8.05
C THR A 134 -1.44 -12.77 -7.85
N ASP A 135 -0.21 -13.32 -7.72
CA ASP A 135 1.02 -12.53 -7.62
C ASP A 135 1.19 -11.61 -8.83
N SER A 136 0.95 -12.15 -10.03
CA SER A 136 1.02 -11.38 -11.29
C SER A 136 -0.03 -10.26 -11.33
N ALA A 137 -1.25 -10.52 -10.86
CA ALA A 137 -2.31 -9.52 -10.79
C ALA A 137 -1.97 -8.41 -9.79
N ILE A 138 -1.46 -8.75 -8.61
CA ILE A 138 -1.04 -7.77 -7.59
C ILE A 138 0.15 -6.94 -8.08
N ALA A 139 1.16 -7.57 -8.71
CA ALA A 139 2.29 -6.85 -9.31
C ALA A 139 1.84 -5.81 -10.36
N ARG A 140 0.77 -6.10 -11.12
CA ARG A 140 0.17 -5.13 -12.04
C ARG A 140 -0.46 -3.95 -11.31
N VAL A 141 -1.14 -4.17 -10.18
CA VAL A 141 -1.67 -3.09 -9.34
C VAL A 141 -0.53 -2.24 -8.80
N GLU A 142 0.53 -2.87 -8.30
CA GLU A 142 1.72 -2.21 -7.75
C GLU A 142 2.39 -1.29 -8.77
N GLY A 143 2.54 -1.75 -10.01
CA GLY A 143 3.09 -0.95 -11.10
C GLY A 143 2.25 0.29 -11.44
N ARG A 144 0.96 0.35 -11.02
CA ARG A 144 0.06 1.49 -11.23
C ARG A 144 -0.07 2.40 -10.01
N VAL A 145 0.49 2.04 -8.85
CA VAL A 145 0.41 2.88 -7.66
C VAL A 145 1.05 4.23 -7.93
N GLY A 146 0.32 5.30 -7.59
CA GLY A 146 0.79 6.66 -7.81
C GLY A 146 0.71 7.13 -9.26
N GLN A 147 0.26 6.27 -10.19
CA GLN A 147 0.00 6.71 -11.56
C GLN A 147 -1.36 7.42 -11.64
N HIS A 148 -1.35 8.76 -11.72
CA HIS A 148 -2.53 9.55 -12.07
C HIS A 148 -2.81 9.56 -13.60
N PRO A 149 -4.06 9.36 -14.05
CA PRO A 149 -4.41 9.32 -15.48
C PRO A 149 -4.08 10.60 -16.25
N ASP A 150 -4.09 11.76 -15.59
CA ASP A 150 -3.81 13.05 -16.25
C ASP A 150 -2.31 13.37 -16.41
N VAL A 151 -1.40 12.62 -15.75
CA VAL A 151 0.04 12.93 -15.72
C VAL A 151 0.93 11.73 -16.05
N THR A 152 0.44 10.51 -15.81
CA THR A 152 1.29 9.31 -15.77
C THR A 152 0.61 8.03 -16.27
N GLY A 153 -0.71 8.04 -16.44
CA GLY A 153 -1.48 6.87 -16.86
C GLY A 153 -1.33 6.56 -18.36
N PRO A 154 -1.76 5.37 -18.80
CA PRO A 154 -1.78 5.02 -20.23
C PRO A 154 -2.65 6.02 -21.01
N GLY A 155 -2.04 6.77 -21.94
CA GLY A 155 -2.74 7.79 -22.72
C GLY A 155 -2.71 9.20 -22.14
N ALA A 156 -2.03 9.41 -21.00
CA ALA A 156 -1.76 10.75 -20.49
C ALA A 156 -0.99 11.56 -21.56
N PRO A 157 -1.45 12.77 -21.91
CA PRO A 157 -0.69 13.62 -22.83
C PRO A 157 0.68 13.91 -22.24
N ALA A 158 1.71 13.99 -23.08
CA ALA A 158 3.02 14.42 -22.63
C ALA A 158 2.89 15.85 -22.08
N LEU A 159 3.06 16.02 -20.77
CA LEU A 159 3.06 17.33 -20.13
C LEU A 159 4.18 18.17 -20.75
N THR A 160 3.83 19.32 -21.30
CA THR A 160 4.84 20.31 -21.70
C THR A 160 5.06 21.27 -20.54
N PHE A 161 6.28 21.81 -20.42
CA PHE A 161 6.58 22.84 -19.40
C PHE A 161 5.63 24.03 -19.48
N THR A 162 5.13 24.37 -20.67
CA THR A 162 4.15 25.43 -20.88
C THR A 162 2.83 25.14 -20.16
N ASP A 163 2.41 23.88 -20.12
CA ASP A 163 1.17 23.46 -19.46
C ASP A 163 1.25 23.56 -17.94
N LEU A 164 2.45 23.68 -17.37
CA LEU A 164 2.69 23.78 -15.93
C LEU A 164 2.81 25.23 -15.44
N LYS A 165 2.81 26.23 -16.33
CA LYS A 165 2.96 27.65 -15.97
C LYS A 165 1.65 28.33 -15.59
N SER A 166 1.74 29.33 -14.72
CA SER A 166 0.63 30.17 -14.28
C SER A 166 -0.53 29.36 -13.70
N ARG A 167 -0.20 28.32 -12.92
CA ARG A 167 -1.17 27.41 -12.31
C ARG A 167 -1.42 27.75 -10.85
N ILE A 168 -2.56 27.27 -10.36
CA ILE A 168 -2.85 27.21 -8.92
C ILE A 168 -2.46 25.81 -8.45
N TRP A 169 -1.42 25.72 -7.64
CA TRP A 169 -0.91 24.45 -7.11
C TRP A 169 -1.61 24.11 -5.80
N THR A 170 -2.42 23.06 -5.81
CA THR A 170 -3.28 22.70 -4.69
C THR A 170 -2.71 21.53 -3.91
N THR A 171 -2.66 21.62 -2.58
CA THR A 171 -2.25 20.51 -1.72
C THR A 171 -3.01 20.50 -0.41
N ARG A 172 -2.78 19.50 0.44
CA ARG A 172 -3.42 19.42 1.77
C ARG A 172 -2.84 20.46 2.73
N ARG A 173 -3.69 20.95 3.63
CA ARG A 173 -3.27 21.77 4.78
C ARG A 173 -2.25 21.04 5.66
N HIS A 174 -1.57 21.80 6.51
CA HIS A 174 -0.50 21.34 7.40
C HIS A 174 0.65 20.74 6.60
N VAL A 175 1.25 21.59 5.76
CA VAL A 175 2.41 21.24 4.94
C VAL A 175 3.59 20.84 5.83
N HIS A 176 4.35 19.88 5.33
CA HIS A 176 5.58 19.38 5.93
C HIS A 176 6.67 19.27 4.86
N VAL A 177 7.78 18.60 5.17
CA VAL A 177 9.01 18.54 4.36
C VAL A 177 8.78 18.40 2.85
N ASP A 178 8.07 17.37 2.37
CA ASP A 178 7.90 17.13 0.94
C ASP A 178 7.06 18.22 0.26
N ARG A 179 5.98 18.69 0.91
CA ARG A 179 5.14 19.78 0.37
C ARG A 179 5.86 21.12 0.34
N ILE A 180 6.64 21.42 1.38
CA ILE A 180 7.44 22.64 1.45
C ILE A 180 8.52 22.61 0.36
N ALA A 181 9.23 21.49 0.22
CA ALA A 181 10.27 21.34 -0.79
C ALA A 181 9.70 21.35 -2.21
N SER A 182 8.59 20.65 -2.44
CA SER A 182 7.89 20.62 -3.73
C SER A 182 7.38 22.01 -4.12
N ALA A 183 6.79 22.76 -3.18
CA ALA A 183 6.35 24.13 -3.44
C ALA A 183 7.51 25.08 -3.78
N TRP A 184 8.65 24.92 -3.11
CA TRP A 184 9.88 25.65 -3.44
C TRP A 184 10.38 25.31 -4.85
N LEU A 185 10.47 24.01 -5.19
CA LEU A 185 10.89 23.53 -6.51
C LEU A 185 9.96 24.06 -7.61
N ILE A 186 8.65 23.94 -7.40
CA ILE A 186 7.62 24.44 -8.30
C ILE A 186 7.87 25.91 -8.57
N ARG A 187 7.87 26.76 -7.54
CA ARG A 187 8.00 28.20 -7.73
C ARG A 187 9.34 28.61 -8.33
N ARG A 188 10.42 27.90 -8.03
CA ARG A 188 11.76 28.30 -8.44
C ARG A 188 12.14 27.83 -9.85
N PHE A 189 11.70 26.64 -10.26
CA PHE A 189 12.17 26.01 -11.50
C PHE A 189 11.04 25.68 -12.49
N ILE A 190 9.83 25.42 -12.00
CA ILE A 190 8.74 24.88 -12.83
C ILE A 190 7.74 25.97 -13.21
N ASP A 191 7.29 26.80 -12.27
CA ASP A 191 6.26 27.82 -12.43
C ASP A 191 6.53 29.03 -11.52
N PRO A 192 7.28 30.05 -12.00
CA PRO A 192 7.59 31.27 -11.26
C PRO A 192 6.38 32.04 -10.75
N ASP A 193 5.25 31.93 -11.45
CA ASP A 193 4.01 32.64 -11.13
C ASP A 193 3.05 31.76 -10.30
N ALA A 194 3.51 30.61 -9.81
CA ALA A 194 2.71 29.66 -9.06
C ALA A 194 2.09 30.28 -7.79
N THR A 195 0.77 30.14 -7.68
CA THR A 195 0.01 30.39 -6.46
C THR A 195 -0.36 29.05 -5.81
N PHE A 196 -0.59 29.04 -4.49
CA PHE A 196 -0.81 27.80 -3.74
C PHE A 196 -2.13 27.85 -3.00
N LYS A 197 -2.86 26.74 -3.03
CA LYS A 197 -4.16 26.55 -2.38
C LYS A 197 -4.07 25.36 -1.43
N PHE A 198 -4.58 25.52 -0.20
CA PHE A 198 -4.55 24.47 0.83
C PHE A 198 -5.95 23.98 1.18
N VAL A 199 -6.17 22.67 1.03
CA VAL A 199 -7.47 22.00 1.21
C VAL A 199 -7.42 20.90 2.26
N ASP A 200 -8.57 20.39 2.70
CA ASP A 200 -8.64 19.29 3.68
C ASP A 200 -8.38 17.90 3.06
N GLY A 201 -8.28 17.82 1.72
CA GLY A 201 -7.69 16.70 0.99
C GLY A 201 -8.59 15.56 0.55
N LYS A 202 -9.70 15.27 1.26
CA LYS A 202 -10.56 14.13 0.93
C LYS A 202 -11.62 14.49 -0.11
N GLY A 203 -11.57 13.86 -1.28
CA GLY A 203 -12.56 14.03 -2.34
C GLY A 203 -12.55 15.42 -2.99
N TYR A 204 -11.41 16.12 -2.91
CA TYR A 204 -11.26 17.43 -3.54
C TYR A 204 -11.15 17.28 -5.05
N VAL A 205 -12.04 17.94 -5.78
CA VAL A 205 -12.02 18.02 -7.24
C VAL A 205 -11.41 19.37 -7.63
N PRO A 206 -10.33 19.40 -8.43
CA PRO A 206 -9.67 20.63 -8.82
C PRO A 206 -10.56 21.47 -9.76
N ASP A 207 -10.54 22.79 -9.57
CA ASP A 207 -11.12 23.73 -10.53
C ASP A 207 -10.23 23.82 -11.80
N PRO A 208 -10.76 24.28 -12.95
CA PRO A 208 -9.93 24.50 -14.14
C PRO A 208 -8.75 25.43 -13.86
N GLY A 209 -7.54 24.98 -14.19
CA GLY A 209 -6.31 25.73 -13.92
C GLY A 209 -5.59 25.34 -12.63
N GLU A 210 -6.19 24.48 -11.81
CA GLU A 210 -5.52 23.90 -10.65
C GLU A 210 -4.76 22.62 -10.99
N LEU A 211 -3.61 22.43 -10.33
CA LEU A 211 -2.84 21.18 -10.35
C LEU A 211 -2.58 20.76 -8.92
N ARG A 212 -2.95 19.54 -8.56
CA ARG A 212 -2.75 19.03 -7.21
C ARG A 212 -1.36 18.40 -7.09
N PHE A 213 -0.78 18.52 -5.89
CA PHE A 213 0.45 17.81 -5.55
C PHE A 213 0.47 17.30 -4.11
N ASP A 214 1.23 16.23 -3.87
CA ASP A 214 1.38 15.55 -2.56
C ASP A 214 0.05 15.31 -1.82
N MET A 215 -0.93 14.79 -2.54
CA MET A 215 -2.17 14.30 -1.97
C MET A 215 -2.66 13.07 -2.72
N ALA A 216 -3.64 12.39 -2.13
CA ALA A 216 -4.31 11.27 -2.80
C ALA A 216 -4.92 11.78 -4.11
N ASP A 217 -4.79 10.97 -5.17
CA ASP A 217 -5.29 11.28 -6.50
C ASP A 217 -4.71 12.57 -7.11
N ALA A 218 -3.57 13.07 -6.63
CA ALA A 218 -2.94 14.26 -7.20
C ALA A 218 -2.25 13.98 -8.53
N GLU A 219 -2.21 15.00 -9.39
CA GLU A 219 -1.47 15.02 -10.65
C GLU A 219 0.02 14.75 -10.42
N PHE A 220 0.61 15.35 -9.39
CA PHE A 220 1.97 15.08 -8.94
C PHE A 220 1.99 14.51 -7.54
N THR A 221 2.32 13.23 -7.41
CA THR A 221 2.38 12.54 -6.11
C THR A 221 3.55 11.56 -6.09
N HIS A 222 3.62 10.72 -5.07
CA HIS A 222 4.61 9.67 -5.00
C HIS A 222 4.46 8.72 -6.19
N GLU A 223 5.57 8.38 -6.85
CA GLU A 223 5.60 7.44 -7.96
C GLU A 223 6.65 6.35 -7.73
N GLY A 224 6.19 5.10 -7.60
CA GLY A 224 7.09 3.99 -7.26
C GLY A 224 7.76 4.23 -5.92
N GLU A 225 9.10 4.29 -5.90
CA GLU A 225 9.89 4.60 -4.70
C GLU A 225 10.13 6.11 -4.50
N ARG A 226 9.63 6.99 -5.37
CA ARG A 226 9.91 8.43 -5.29
C ARG A 226 8.87 9.16 -4.47
N CYS A 227 9.29 10.10 -3.61
CA CYS A 227 8.40 11.11 -3.02
C CYS A 227 7.95 12.14 -4.06
N THR A 228 7.05 13.07 -3.70
CA THR A 228 6.51 14.04 -4.66
C THR A 228 7.60 14.97 -5.22
N PHE A 229 8.55 15.40 -4.39
CA PHE A 229 9.68 16.22 -4.84
C PHE A 229 10.51 15.50 -5.92
N GLU A 230 10.87 14.24 -5.67
CA GLU A 230 11.61 13.40 -6.63
C GLU A 230 10.83 13.19 -7.92
N THR A 231 9.51 12.95 -7.82
CA THR A 231 8.62 12.83 -8.98
C THR A 231 8.65 14.11 -9.82
N LEU A 232 8.53 15.29 -9.19
CA LEU A 232 8.59 16.58 -9.88
C LEU A 232 9.94 16.79 -10.58
N VAL A 233 11.07 16.54 -9.89
CA VAL A 233 12.41 16.67 -10.47
C VAL A 233 12.56 15.79 -11.72
N TYR A 234 12.16 14.52 -11.62
CA TYR A 234 12.27 13.58 -12.73
C TYR A 234 11.33 13.94 -13.90
N ARG A 235 10.05 14.18 -13.62
CA ARG A 235 9.02 14.45 -14.64
C ARG A 235 9.28 15.74 -15.40
N THR A 236 9.93 16.70 -14.77
CA THR A 236 10.31 17.98 -15.39
C THR A 236 11.73 17.99 -15.97
N GLY A 237 12.44 16.84 -16.00
CA GLY A 237 13.78 16.74 -16.59
C GLY A 237 14.83 17.58 -15.87
N LEU A 238 14.65 17.80 -14.57
CA LEU A 238 15.59 18.51 -13.68
C LEU A 238 16.56 17.55 -12.98
N ASP A 239 16.47 16.25 -13.27
CA ASP A 239 17.27 15.16 -12.71
C ASP A 239 18.76 15.19 -13.11
N GLY A 240 19.14 16.07 -14.04
CA GLY A 240 20.55 16.39 -14.33
C GLY A 240 21.21 17.37 -13.35
N ASP A 241 20.45 18.02 -12.47
CA ASP A 241 20.96 18.99 -11.50
C ASP A 241 21.36 18.30 -10.18
N HIS A 242 22.67 18.19 -9.95
CA HIS A 242 23.21 17.53 -8.75
C HIS A 242 22.76 18.19 -7.43
N ALA A 243 22.52 19.50 -7.40
CA ALA A 243 22.03 20.14 -6.18
C ALA A 243 20.58 19.75 -5.90
N LEU A 244 19.76 19.60 -6.95
CA LEU A 244 18.40 19.06 -6.83
C LEU A 244 18.43 17.58 -6.45
N ILE A 245 19.33 16.76 -7.00
CA ILE A 245 19.49 15.35 -6.62
C ILE A 245 19.82 15.24 -5.12
N ALA A 246 20.80 16.03 -4.64
CA ALA A 246 21.18 16.01 -3.22
C ALA A 246 20.02 16.41 -2.29
N LEU A 247 19.20 17.39 -2.71
CA LEU A 247 17.98 17.75 -1.98
C LEU A 247 16.92 16.66 -2.06
N ALA A 248 16.77 16.01 -3.20
CA ALA A 248 15.80 14.95 -3.43
C ALA A 248 16.03 13.76 -2.49
N GLU A 249 17.29 13.32 -2.36
CA GLU A 249 17.69 12.26 -1.43
C GLU A 249 17.38 12.62 0.03
N ILE A 250 17.58 13.88 0.43
CA ILE A 250 17.27 14.34 1.80
C ILE A 250 15.77 14.36 2.03
N VAL A 251 14.99 14.90 1.09
CA VAL A 251 13.54 14.95 1.20
C VAL A 251 12.96 13.53 1.24
N HIS A 252 13.48 12.61 0.44
CA HIS A 252 13.12 11.20 0.46
C HIS A 252 13.30 10.57 1.85
N ASP A 253 14.51 10.68 2.43
CA ASP A 253 14.79 10.13 3.75
C ASP A 253 13.84 10.69 4.83
N LEU A 254 13.44 11.96 4.70
CA LEU A 254 12.56 12.63 5.67
C LEU A 254 11.07 12.35 5.48
N ASP A 255 10.65 12.00 4.26
CA ASP A 255 9.25 11.82 3.92
C ASP A 255 8.83 10.34 3.87
N ILE A 256 9.66 9.49 3.26
CA ILE A 256 9.42 8.04 3.15
C ILE A 256 9.94 7.31 4.39
N ALA A 257 11.03 7.79 5.00
CA ALA A 257 11.67 7.23 6.20
C ALA A 257 12.05 5.74 6.05
N ASP A 258 12.66 5.38 4.92
CA ASP A 258 13.20 4.04 4.63
C ASP A 258 14.74 3.95 4.77
N ASP A 259 15.39 5.02 5.24
CA ASP A 259 16.84 5.14 5.46
C ASP A 259 17.70 4.84 4.22
N LYS A 260 17.17 5.10 3.01
CA LYS A 260 17.82 4.71 1.75
C LYS A 260 19.11 5.46 1.43
N PHE A 261 19.19 6.77 1.68
CA PHE A 261 20.32 7.59 1.21
C PHE A 261 21.27 8.01 2.33
N GLY A 262 20.76 8.42 3.49
CA GLY A 262 21.54 8.66 4.69
C GLY A 262 22.52 9.83 4.61
N ARG A 263 22.14 10.95 3.96
CA ARG A 263 23.03 12.13 3.84
C ARG A 263 23.29 12.79 5.19
N ALA A 264 24.50 13.32 5.37
CA ALA A 264 24.90 13.96 6.63
C ALA A 264 24.07 15.20 6.99
N GLU A 265 23.57 15.92 5.98
CA GLU A 265 22.74 17.11 6.15
C GLU A 265 21.30 16.81 6.60
N THR A 266 20.82 15.56 6.45
CA THR A 266 19.42 15.17 6.66
C THR A 266 18.89 15.54 8.04
N ALA A 267 19.63 15.21 9.11
CA ALA A 267 19.20 15.52 10.49
C ALA A 267 19.08 17.03 10.76
N GLY A 268 19.94 17.85 10.13
CA GLY A 268 19.90 19.30 10.26
C GLY A 268 18.66 19.90 9.57
N ILE A 269 18.36 19.44 8.35
CA ILE A 269 17.17 19.86 7.62
C ILE A 269 15.89 19.40 8.35
N ALA A 270 15.87 18.18 8.90
CA ALA A 270 14.76 17.69 9.71
C ALA A 270 14.45 18.62 10.88
N ALA A 271 15.47 18.97 11.67
CA ALA A 271 15.33 19.85 12.83
C ALA A 271 14.83 21.24 12.42
N LEU A 272 15.32 21.77 11.29
CA LEU A 272 14.89 23.04 10.74
C LEU A 272 13.40 23.00 10.35
N ILE A 273 12.99 22.03 9.53
CA ILE A 273 11.59 21.91 9.07
C ILE A 273 10.65 21.71 10.26
N ASN A 274 11.00 20.84 11.21
CA ASN A 274 10.21 20.63 12.42
C ASN A 274 10.06 21.92 13.23
N GLY A 275 11.13 22.73 13.34
CA GLY A 275 11.10 24.03 13.98
C GLY A 275 10.17 25.03 13.29
N LEU A 276 10.19 25.07 11.95
CA LEU A 276 9.28 25.91 11.16
C LEU A 276 7.81 25.50 11.38
N CYS A 277 7.52 24.20 11.30
CA CYS A 277 6.17 23.67 11.52
C CYS A 277 5.67 23.89 12.95
N ALA A 278 6.57 23.90 13.95
CA ALA A 278 6.22 24.22 15.33
C ALA A 278 6.02 25.72 15.59
N GLY A 279 6.57 26.59 14.73
CA GLY A 279 6.54 28.04 14.91
C GLY A 279 5.26 28.72 14.41
N THR A 280 4.59 28.15 13.41
CA THR A 280 3.37 28.71 12.80
C THR A 280 2.48 27.60 12.24
N ASP A 281 1.17 27.81 12.26
CA ASP A 281 0.18 26.95 11.62
C ASP A 281 -0.21 27.43 10.20
N ASP A 282 0.31 28.58 9.76
CA ASP A 282 0.06 29.10 8.42
C ASP A 282 0.95 28.38 7.39
N ASP A 283 0.32 27.62 6.49
CA ASP A 283 1.01 26.84 5.47
C ASP A 283 1.79 27.71 4.46
N GLY A 284 1.28 28.92 4.16
CA GLY A 284 1.97 29.86 3.29
C GLY A 284 3.26 30.38 3.92
N GLU A 285 3.22 30.69 5.21
CA GLU A 285 4.38 31.10 5.98
C GLU A 285 5.41 29.97 6.11
N ARG A 286 4.97 28.73 6.38
CA ARG A 286 5.87 27.55 6.37
C ARG A 286 6.61 27.39 5.06
N ILE A 287 5.90 27.50 3.92
CA ILE A 287 6.52 27.43 2.59
C ILE A 287 7.50 28.59 2.38
N ALA A 288 7.14 29.82 2.76
CA ALA A 288 8.00 30.98 2.56
C ALA A 288 9.31 30.87 3.36
N GLN A 289 9.22 30.51 4.65
CA GLN A 289 10.40 30.33 5.50
C GLN A 289 11.24 29.12 5.06
N GLY A 290 10.60 27.99 4.75
CA GLY A 290 11.27 26.79 4.25
C GLY A 290 11.97 27.02 2.91
N SER A 291 11.35 27.77 2.00
CA SER A 291 11.94 28.14 0.70
C SER A 291 13.26 28.90 0.87
N GLY A 292 13.34 29.82 1.83
CA GLY A 292 14.59 30.54 2.13
C GLY A 292 15.72 29.62 2.61
N ALA A 293 15.39 28.61 3.43
CA ALA A 293 16.37 27.61 3.85
C ALA A 293 16.82 26.72 2.68
N LEU A 294 15.88 26.24 1.86
CA LEU A 294 16.15 25.41 0.70
C LEU A 294 17.01 26.12 -0.35
N ASP A 295 16.83 27.43 -0.56
CA ASP A 295 17.73 28.24 -1.38
C ASP A 295 19.18 28.18 -0.90
N GLY A 296 19.38 28.23 0.43
CA GLY A 296 20.70 28.10 1.05
C GLY A 296 21.33 26.73 0.81
N PHE A 297 20.57 25.64 1.02
CA PHE A 297 21.04 24.28 0.79
C PHE A 297 21.31 24.02 -0.70
N TYR A 298 20.45 24.48 -1.58
CA TYR A 298 20.67 24.40 -3.02
C TYR A 298 21.98 25.09 -3.43
N ALA A 299 22.22 26.31 -2.93
CA ALA A 299 23.46 27.03 -3.19
C ALA A 299 24.70 26.31 -2.63
N HIS A 300 24.58 25.70 -1.44
CA HIS A 300 25.63 24.89 -0.82
C HIS A 300 26.00 23.68 -1.67
N PHE A 301 25.02 22.89 -2.10
CA PHE A 301 25.25 21.71 -2.93
C PHE A 301 25.74 22.07 -4.34
N THR A 302 25.30 23.20 -4.89
CA THR A 302 25.80 23.71 -6.18
C THR A 302 27.30 24.02 -6.11
N LYS A 303 27.76 24.67 -5.02
CA LYS A 303 29.18 25.07 -4.87
C LYS A 303 30.12 23.90 -4.62
N ARG A 304 29.67 22.85 -3.92
CA ARG A 304 30.49 21.66 -3.62
C ARG A 304 30.92 20.87 -4.86
N ARG A 305 30.36 21.16 -6.04
CA ARG A 305 30.81 20.60 -7.33
C ARG A 305 32.10 21.21 -7.88
N ARG A 306 32.58 22.34 -7.34
CA ARG A 306 33.74 23.10 -7.87
C ARG A 306 35.11 22.61 -7.38
N ILE A 307 35.23 21.38 -6.91
CA ILE A 307 36.50 20.78 -6.48
C ILE A 307 36.80 19.57 -7.36
#